data_AF-A0A7X1TVP8-F1
#
_entry.id   AF-A0A7X1TVP8-F1
#
_cell.length_a   1.000
_cell.length_b   1.000
_cell.length_c   1.000
_cell.angle_alpha   90.00
_cell.angle_beta   90.00
_cell.angle_gamma   90.00
#
_symmetry.space_group_name_H-M   'P 1'
#
loop_
_entity.id
_entity.type
_entity.pdbx_description
1 polymer ?
#
loop_
_entity_poly.entity_id
_entity_poly.type
_entity_poly.pdbx_seq_one_letter_code
_entity_poly.pdbx_strand_id
1 'polypeptide(L)'
;MSGENILREKARELIRTGKLPSRRPDRVWGGAGFAGCPCMLCGVAIKHDEMAVELEFTRNAEADSTNAHLHVRCFLALELELLKSEAAKMPTHPSHAPQSALPRAGAGNPADAPLP
;
A
#
# COMPACT_ATOMS: atom_id res chain seq x y z
N MET A 1 -18.38 -17.49 3.51
CA MET A 1 -17.50 -16.31 3.66
C MET A 1 -18.35 -15.07 3.95
N SER A 2 -17.92 -14.19 4.87
CA SER A 2 -18.66 -13.00 5.30
C SER A 2 -18.65 -11.87 4.25
N GLY A 3 -19.51 -10.85 4.43
CA GLY A 3 -19.56 -9.66 3.57
C GLY A 3 -18.32 -8.76 3.69
N GLU A 4 -18.08 -7.94 2.67
CA GLU A 4 -16.86 -7.13 2.53
C GLU A 4 -16.58 -6.21 3.72
N ASN A 5 -17.58 -5.49 4.22
CA ASN A 5 -17.41 -4.60 5.38
C ASN A 5 -16.93 -5.34 6.64
N ILE A 6 -17.44 -6.54 6.86
CA ILE A 6 -17.04 -7.41 7.99
C ILE A 6 -15.60 -7.87 7.79
N LEU A 7 -15.21 -8.26 6.58
CA LEU A 7 -13.84 -8.66 6.27
C LEU A 7 -12.85 -7.52 6.49
N ARG A 8 -13.22 -6.30 6.10
CA ARG A 8 -12.40 -5.09 6.32
C ARG A 8 -12.26 -4.75 7.80
N GLU A 9 -13.31 -4.94 8.60
CA GLU A 9 -13.24 -4.74 10.05
C GLU A 9 -12.30 -5.75 10.72
N LYS A 10 -12.41 -7.03 10.35
CA LYS A 10 -11.47 -8.07 10.78
C LYS A 10 -10.03 -7.77 10.38
N ALA A 11 -9.82 -7.24 9.17
CA ALA A 11 -8.48 -6.84 8.71
C ALA A 11 -7.89 -5.77 9.63
N ARG A 12 -8.66 -4.72 9.94
CA ARG A 12 -8.24 -3.68 10.88
C ARG A 12 -7.93 -4.23 12.26
N GLU A 13 -8.72 -5.18 12.75
CA GLU A 13 -8.47 -5.83 14.04
C GLU A 13 -7.16 -6.61 14.05
N LEU A 14 -6.90 -7.44 13.04
CA LEU A 14 -5.66 -8.23 12.95
C LEU A 14 -4.42 -7.34 12.80
N ILE A 15 -4.52 -6.25 12.05
CA ILE A 15 -3.44 -5.26 11.93
C ILE A 15 -3.19 -4.59 13.29
N ARG A 16 -4.25 -4.11 13.96
CA ARG A 16 -4.13 -3.43 15.27
C ARG A 16 -3.57 -4.33 16.37
N THR A 17 -3.95 -5.61 16.36
CA THR A 17 -3.47 -6.61 17.33
C THR A 17 -2.08 -7.15 17.00
N GLY A 18 -1.49 -6.76 15.87
CA GLY A 18 -0.16 -7.22 15.44
C GLY A 18 -0.14 -8.66 14.92
N LYS A 19 -1.29 -9.31 14.77
CA LYS A 19 -1.40 -10.65 14.14
C LYS A 19 -1.07 -10.61 12.65
N LEU A 20 -1.33 -9.47 12.00
CA LEU A 20 -0.83 -9.17 10.67
C LEU A 20 0.00 -7.89 10.73
N PRO A 21 1.15 -7.84 10.03
CA PRO A 21 1.94 -6.62 9.96
C PRO A 21 1.15 -5.46 9.36
N SER A 22 1.32 -4.25 9.91
CA SER A 22 0.72 -3.01 9.39
C SER A 22 1.48 -2.45 8.16
N ARG A 23 2.03 -3.33 7.33
CA ARG A 23 2.83 -3.03 6.13
C ARG A 23 2.41 -3.98 5.01
N ARG A 24 2.76 -3.64 3.77
CA ARG A 24 2.57 -4.54 2.64
C ARG A 24 3.42 -5.81 2.79
N PRO A 25 2.90 -6.97 2.35
CA PRO A 25 3.69 -8.20 2.27
C PRO A 25 4.84 -8.02 1.28
N ASP A 26 5.95 -8.71 1.53
CA ASP A 26 7.13 -8.65 0.67
C ASP A 26 6.93 -9.49 -0.59
N ARG A 27 6.18 -10.60 -0.46
CA ARG A 27 5.81 -11.48 -1.57
C ARG A 27 4.37 -11.95 -1.44
N VAL A 28 3.78 -12.18 -2.61
CA VAL A 28 2.40 -12.63 -2.77
C VAL A 28 2.38 -13.72 -3.83
N TRP A 29 1.86 -14.91 -3.49
CA TRP A 29 1.65 -16.01 -4.43
C TRP A 29 0.18 -16.34 -4.52
N GLY A 30 -0.36 -16.39 -5.74
CA GLY A 30 -1.68 -16.92 -6.02
C GLY A 30 -1.59 -18.38 -6.42
N GLY A 31 -2.45 -19.23 -5.88
CA GLY A 31 -2.43 -20.64 -6.23
C GLY A 31 -3.66 -21.42 -5.77
N ALA A 32 -3.89 -22.54 -6.45
CA ALA A 32 -4.67 -23.64 -5.92
C ALA A 32 -3.75 -24.54 -5.08
N GLY A 33 -4.28 -25.20 -4.04
CA GLY A 33 -3.50 -26.12 -3.21
C GLY A 33 -3.40 -25.76 -1.72
N PHE A 34 -4.01 -24.66 -1.29
CA PHE A 34 -4.13 -24.30 0.14
C PHE A 34 -5.31 -24.99 0.84
N ALA A 35 -5.76 -26.13 0.30
CA ALA A 35 -6.93 -26.84 0.76
C ALA A 35 -6.76 -27.27 2.23
N GLY A 36 -7.70 -26.86 3.09
CA GLY A 36 -7.68 -27.16 4.52
C GLY A 36 -6.88 -26.16 5.38
N CYS A 37 -6.12 -25.24 4.77
CA CYS A 37 -5.47 -24.16 5.51
C CYS A 37 -6.53 -23.15 6.01
N PRO A 38 -6.53 -22.78 7.30
CA PRO A 38 -7.45 -21.76 7.79
C PRO A 38 -7.06 -20.39 7.22
N CYS A 39 -8.02 -19.70 6.61
CA CYS A 39 -7.82 -18.32 6.19
C CYS A 39 -7.57 -17.45 7.43
N MET A 40 -6.41 -16.79 7.48
CA MET A 40 -6.01 -15.99 8.65
C MET A 40 -6.98 -14.83 8.95
N LEU A 41 -7.69 -14.32 7.94
CA LEU A 41 -8.64 -13.21 8.10
C LEU A 41 -10.01 -13.65 8.62
N CYS A 42 -10.62 -14.66 8.00
CA CYS A 42 -11.99 -15.04 8.31
C CYS A 42 -12.10 -16.28 9.20
N GLY A 43 -11.00 -17.04 9.38
CA GLY A 43 -10.93 -18.28 10.16
C GLY A 43 -11.51 -19.50 9.45
N VAL A 44 -12.11 -19.32 8.26
CA VAL A 44 -12.70 -20.42 7.49
C VAL A 44 -11.61 -21.13 6.69
N ALA A 45 -11.63 -22.46 6.68
CA ALA A 45 -10.73 -23.27 5.86
C ALA A 45 -10.93 -22.97 4.37
N ILE A 46 -9.83 -22.77 3.65
CA ILE A 46 -9.81 -22.63 2.20
C ILE A 46 -10.14 -24.00 1.60
N LYS A 47 -11.08 -24.05 0.67
CA LYS A 47 -11.45 -25.30 0.00
C LYS A 47 -10.50 -25.63 -1.15
N HIS A 48 -10.49 -26.90 -1.54
CA HIS A 48 -9.65 -27.39 -2.62
C HIS A 48 -9.98 -26.78 -4.00
N ASP A 49 -11.24 -26.36 -4.20
CA ASP A 49 -11.72 -25.70 -5.41
C ASP A 49 -11.63 -24.16 -5.35
N GLU A 50 -11.16 -23.60 -4.22
CA GLU A 50 -11.03 -22.17 -4.04
C GLU A 50 -9.60 -21.69 -4.36
N MET A 51 -9.51 -20.59 -5.10
CA MET A 51 -8.24 -19.87 -5.22
C MET A 51 -7.92 -19.15 -3.91
N ALA A 52 -6.66 -19.25 -3.51
CA ALA A 52 -6.14 -18.54 -2.36
C ALA A 52 -4.80 -17.87 -2.65
N VAL A 53 -4.44 -16.98 -1.74
CA VAL A 53 -3.26 -16.14 -1.79
C VAL A 53 -2.44 -16.44 -0.56
N GLU A 54 -1.16 -16.71 -0.76
CA GLU A 54 -0.17 -16.77 0.30
C GLU A 54 0.61 -15.46 0.35
N LEU A 55 0.77 -14.93 1.56
CA LEU A 55 1.53 -13.73 1.84
C LEU A 55 2.75 -14.08 2.65
N GLU A 56 3.91 -13.57 2.26
CA GLU A 56 5.13 -13.64 3.07
C GLU A 56 5.51 -12.26 3.59
N PHE A 57 5.85 -12.23 4.88
CA PHE A 57 6.41 -11.06 5.55
C PHE A 57 7.81 -11.43 6.07
N THR A 58 8.85 -10.93 5.41
CA THR A 58 10.25 -11.07 5.83
C THR A 58 10.52 -10.16 7.03
N ARG A 59 10.97 -10.72 8.16
CA ARG A 59 11.52 -9.90 9.25
C ARG A 59 13.01 -9.66 8.98
N ASN A 60 13.53 -8.48 9.34
CA ASN A 60 14.89 -7.98 9.05
C ASN A 60 16.08 -8.80 9.63
N ALA A 61 15.91 -10.10 9.90
CA ALA A 61 16.95 -11.02 10.30
C ALA A 61 16.62 -12.44 9.77
N GLU A 62 16.86 -12.64 8.47
CA GLU A 62 17.28 -13.87 7.75
C GLU A 62 16.73 -15.28 8.10
N ALA A 63 15.70 -15.46 8.94
CA ALA A 63 15.16 -16.80 9.20
C ALA A 63 13.65 -16.90 9.51
N ASP A 64 13.01 -15.83 9.99
CA ASP A 64 11.59 -15.89 10.38
C ASP A 64 10.71 -15.16 9.37
N SER A 65 10.33 -15.85 8.28
CA SER A 65 9.21 -15.44 7.43
C SER A 65 7.89 -15.87 8.05
N THR A 66 6.95 -14.94 8.20
CA THR A 66 5.58 -15.29 8.58
C THR A 66 4.75 -15.44 7.32
N ASN A 67 4.26 -16.66 7.07
CA ASN A 67 3.37 -16.94 5.95
C ASN A 67 1.90 -16.89 6.39
N ALA A 68 1.06 -16.25 5.59
CA ALA A 68 -0.38 -16.16 5.84
C ALA A 68 -1.17 -16.58 4.60
N HIS A 69 -2.10 -17.53 4.77
CA HIS A 69 -3.00 -17.97 3.71
C HIS A 69 -4.35 -17.25 3.82
N LEU A 70 -4.83 -16.74 2.69
CA LEU A 70 -6.07 -15.98 2.61
C LEU A 70 -6.89 -16.39 1.37
N HIS A 71 -8.21 -16.39 1.49
CA HIS A 71 -9.06 -16.33 0.30
C HIS A 71 -8.76 -15.05 -0.48
N VAL A 72 -8.89 -15.08 -1.81
CA VAL A 72 -8.70 -13.89 -2.66
C VAL A 72 -9.52 -12.69 -2.18
N ARG A 73 -10.81 -12.88 -1.83
CA ARG A 73 -11.66 -11.80 -1.31
C ARG A 73 -11.23 -11.29 0.06
N CYS A 74 -10.61 -12.13 0.89
CA CYS A 74 -10.06 -11.73 2.17
C CYS A 74 -8.77 -10.92 1.98
N PHE A 75 -7.92 -11.34 1.03
CA PHE A 75 -6.72 -10.60 0.66
C PHE A 75 -7.05 -9.17 0.19
N LEU A 76 -8.04 -9.00 -0.69
CA LEU A 76 -8.46 -7.66 -1.16
C LEU A 76 -8.94 -6.75 -0.03
N ALA A 77 -9.68 -7.31 0.94
CA ALA A 77 -10.12 -6.55 2.10
C ALA A 77 -8.94 -6.10 2.98
N LEU A 78 -7.94 -6.97 3.15
CA LEU A 78 -6.71 -6.64 3.88
C LEU A 78 -5.91 -5.56 3.16
N GLU A 79 -5.68 -5.72 1.86
CA GLU A 79 -4.87 -4.79 1.08
C GLU A 79 -5.46 -3.37 1.12
N LEU A 80 -6.78 -3.25 1.05
CA LEU A 80 -7.45 -1.96 1.12
C LEU A 80 -7.26 -1.27 2.48
N GLU A 81 -7.17 -1.99 3.59
CA GLU A 81 -6.84 -1.40 4.90
C GLU A 81 -5.37 -1.01 5.01
N LEU A 82 -4.46 -1.78 4.40
CA LEU A 82 -3.05 -1.43 4.33
C LEU A 82 -2.83 -0.15 3.51
N LEU A 83 -3.47 -0.04 2.35
CA LEU A 83 -3.44 1.16 1.50
C LEU A 83 -3.96 2.40 2.23
N LYS A 84 -5.05 2.27 2.99
CA LYS A 84 -5.57 3.36 3.82
C LYS A 84 -4.61 3.78 4.92
N SER A 85 -3.93 2.81 5.53
CA SER A 85 -2.95 3.07 6.58
C SER A 85 -1.71 3.78 6.04
N GLU A 86 -1.25 3.41 4.84
CA GLU A 86 -0.12 4.07 4.17
C GLU A 86 -0.48 5.49 3.71
N ALA A 87 -1.67 5.70 3.15
CA ALA A 87 -2.15 7.03 2.79
C ALA A 87 -2.27 7.96 4.01
N ALA A 88 -2.62 7.42 5.19
CA ALA A 88 -2.66 8.17 6.44
C ALA A 88 -1.26 8.49 7.01
N LYS A 89 -0.24 7.68 6.69
CA LYS A 89 1.15 7.89 7.14
C LYS A 89 1.95 8.81 6.21
N MET A 90 1.54 8.96 4.95
CA MET A 90 2.18 9.92 4.05
C MET A 90 2.00 11.34 4.61
N PRO A 91 3.10 12.07 4.91
CA PRO A 91 2.98 13.46 5.30
C PRO A 91 2.39 14.23 4.12
N THR A 92 1.23 14.85 4.35
CA THR A 92 0.69 15.89 3.49
C THR A 92 1.64 17.09 3.56
N HIS A 93 2.72 17.04 2.77
CA HIS A 93 3.50 18.24 2.51
C HIS A 93 2.57 19.24 1.82
N PRO A 94 2.36 20.45 2.36
CA PRO A 94 1.69 21.49 1.60
C PRO A 94 2.52 21.72 0.33
N SER A 95 1.87 21.48 -0.81
CA SER A 95 2.41 21.75 -2.13
C SER A 95 2.90 23.21 -2.13
N HIS A 96 4.22 23.41 -2.23
CA HIS A 96 4.80 24.73 -2.39
C HIS A 96 4.15 25.38 -3.63
N ALA A 97 3.47 26.50 -3.41
CA ALA A 97 2.89 27.31 -4.47
C ALA A 97 3.95 27.63 -5.54
N PRO A 98 3.57 27.75 -6.83
CA PRO A 98 4.51 28.16 -7.86
C PRO A 98 5.03 29.56 -7.52
N GLN A 99 6.35 29.63 -7.36
CA GLN A 99 7.09 30.85 -7.09
C GLN A 99 6.73 31.87 -8.17
N SER A 100 6.05 32.93 -7.75
CA SER A 100 5.57 33.98 -8.63
C SER A 100 6.75 34.65 -9.34
N ALA A 101 6.52 34.92 -10.62
CA ALA A 101 7.48 35.46 -11.57
C ALA A 101 8.23 36.71 -11.05
N LEU A 102 9.55 36.69 -11.19
CA LEU A 102 10.38 37.89 -11.15
C LEU A 102 10.02 38.82 -12.33
N PRO A 103 10.03 40.16 -12.14
CA PRO A 103 9.71 41.10 -13.21
C PRO A 103 10.83 41.18 -14.26
N ARG A 104 10.44 41.33 -15.53
CA ARG A 104 11.33 41.57 -16.68
C ARG A 104 12.19 42.81 -16.43
N ALA A 105 13.52 42.62 -16.42
CA ALA A 105 14.47 43.72 -16.55
C ALA A 105 14.33 44.36 -17.95
N GLY A 106 14.23 45.69 -17.97
CA GLY A 106 14.03 46.51 -19.16
C GLY A 106 15.22 46.46 -20.11
N ALA A 107 14.91 46.48 -21.40
CA ALA A 107 15.85 46.71 -22.47
C ALA A 107 16.30 48.18 -22.46
N GLY A 108 17.61 48.40 -22.50
CA GLY A 108 18.23 49.69 -22.82
C GLY A 108 19.51 49.42 -23.59
N ASN A 109 19.47 49.60 -24.90
CA ASN A 109 20.59 49.38 -25.82
C ASN A 109 21.04 50.75 -26.34
N PRO A 110 22.22 51.28 -26.00
CA PRO A 110 22.70 52.52 -26.59
C PRO A 110 23.55 52.20 -27.81
N ALA A 111 22.89 52.04 -28.96
CA ALA A 111 23.52 52.16 -30.27
C ALA A 111 22.91 53.39 -30.96
N ASP A 112 23.46 54.57 -30.67
CA ASP A 112 23.42 55.68 -31.62
C ASP A 112 24.51 56.69 -31.25
N ALA A 113 25.68 56.50 -31.84
CA ALA A 113 26.69 57.53 -31.99
C ALA A 113 26.68 57.94 -33.46
N PRO A 114 26.70 59.25 -33.75
CA PRO A 114 27.30 59.72 -34.99
C PRO A 114 28.60 60.48 -34.70
N LEU A 115 29.65 60.00 -35.37
CA LEU A 115 30.88 60.68 -35.77
C LEU A 115 30.59 61.83 -36.76
N PRO A 116 31.58 62.64 -37.19
CA PRO A 116 32.86 63.01 -36.59
C PRO A 116 32.91 64.46 -36.05
#